data_AF-A0A328AV19-F1
#
_entry.id   AF-A0A328AV19-F1
#
_cell.length_a   1.000
_cell.length_b   1.000
_cell.length_c   1.000
_cell.angle_alpha   90.00
_cell.angle_beta   90.00
_cell.angle_gamma   90.00
#
_symmetry.space_group_name_H-M   'P 1'
#
loop_
_entity.id
_entity.type
_entity.pdbx_description
1 polymer ?
#
loop_
_entity_poly.entity_id
_entity_poly.type
_entity_poly.pdbx_seq_one_letter_code
_entity_poly.pdbx_strand_id
1 'polypeptide(L)' 'MPQLTDNQQQALRNLARKKLGDAVPFVNIADARVLTELGLARRTREGWEITADGSTFLAGLQDN' A
#
# COMPACT_ATOMS: atom_id res chain seq x y z
N MET A 1 0.52 -8.38 13.49
CA MET A 1 0.28 -7.44 12.38
C MET A 1 1.46 -6.48 12.32
N PRO A 2 2.12 -6.28 11.17
CA PRO A 2 3.20 -5.29 11.06
C PRO A 2 2.68 -3.91 11.47
N GLN A 3 3.41 -3.20 12.32
CA GLN A 3 3.08 -1.82 12.66
C GLN A 3 3.59 -0.94 11.52
N LEU A 4 2.67 -0.34 10.77
CA LEU A 4 2.99 0.61 9.72
C LEU A 4 3.01 2.04 10.28
N THR A 5 4.00 2.83 9.88
CA THR A 5 3.97 4.27 10.14
C THR A 5 2.83 4.94 9.37
N ASP A 6 2.42 6.14 9.76
CA ASP A 6 1.36 6.89 9.07
C ASP A 6 1.65 7.03 7.56
N ASN A 7 2.91 7.28 7.19
CA ASN A 7 3.32 7.39 5.80
C ASN A 7 3.19 6.05 5.03
N GLN A 8 3.50 4.93 5.67
CA GLN A 8 3.34 3.60 5.08
C GLN A 8 1.87 3.21 4.95
N GLN A 9 1.03 3.55 5.93
CA GLN A 9 -0.41 3.37 5.84
C GLN A 9 -1.00 4.23 4.73
N GLN A 10 -0.58 5.49 4.62
CA GLN A 10 -1.00 6.38 3.54
C GLN A 10 -0.54 5.87 2.16
N ALA A 11 0.69 5.36 2.05
CA ALA A 11 1.19 4.73 0.84
C ALA A 11 0.33 3.51 0.46
N LEU A 12 -0.01 2.65 1.43
CA LEU A 12 -0.86 1.48 1.20
C LEU A 12 -2.28 1.88 0.75
N ARG A 13 -2.86 2.92 1.36
CA ARG A 13 -4.15 3.52 0.93
C ARG A 13 -4.09 4.06 -0.49
N ASN A 14 -3.01 4.75 -0.84
CA ASN A 14 -2.80 5.25 -2.20
C ASN A 14 -2.67 4.08 -3.19
N LEU A 15 -1.99 2.98 -2.84
CA LEU A 15 -1.91 1.81 -3.71
C LEU A 15 -3.28 1.13 -3.91
N ALA A 16 -4.10 1.07 -2.86
CA ALA A 16 -5.47 0.56 -2.96
C ALA A 16 -6.34 1.42 -3.89
N ARG A 17 -6.28 2.75 -3.75
CA ARG A 17 -7.00 3.69 -4.61
C ARG A 17 -6.52 3.61 -6.07
N LYS A 18 -5.20 3.55 -6.28
CA LYS A 18 -4.61 3.38 -7.62
C LYS A 18 -5.15 2.13 -8.33
N LYS A 19 -5.30 1.02 -7.60
CA LYS A 19 -5.87 -0.23 -8.15
C LYS A 19 -7.32 -0.09 -8.60
N LEU A 20 -8.08 0.82 -7.97
CA LEU A 20 -9.46 1.14 -8.36
C LEU A 20 -9.54 2.13 -9.54
N GLY A 21 -8.41 2.60 -10.06
CA GLY A 21 -8.34 3.58 -11.14
C GLY A 21 -8.41 5.03 -10.67
N ASP A 22 -8.37 5.29 -9.35
CA ASP A 22 -8.31 6.66 -8.83
C ASP A 22 -6.95 7.31 -9.14
N ALA A 23 -6.99 8.62 -9.40
CA ALA A 23 -5.80 9.44 -9.38
C ALA A 23 -5.26 9.52 -7.95
N VAL A 24 -4.02 9.08 -7.75
CA VAL A 24 -3.37 9.09 -6.44
C VAL A 24 -2.14 9.98 -6.43
N PRO A 25 -1.84 10.62 -5.30
CA PRO A 25 -0.60 11.36 -5.14
C PRO A 25 0.61 10.43 -5.21
N PHE A 26 1.79 11.03 -5.36
CA PHE A 26 3.05 10.29 -5.43
C PHE A 26 3.23 9.35 -4.24
N VAL A 27 3.51 8.08 -4.52
CA VAL A 27 3.83 7.09 -3.49
C VAL A 27 5.32 7.13 -3.24
N ASN A 28 5.72 7.36 -1.98
CA ASN A 28 7.12 7.36 -1.60
C ASN A 28 7.76 5.98 -1.85
N ILE A 29 8.91 5.97 -2.51
CA ILE A 29 9.62 4.75 -2.91
C ILE A 29 10.10 3.95 -1.69
N ALA A 30 10.53 4.62 -0.62
CA ALA A 30 10.97 3.96 0.60
C ALA A 30 9.81 3.22 1.27
N ASP A 31 8.67 3.88 1.43
CA ASP A 31 7.47 3.26 2.00
C ASP A 31 6.96 2.11 1.12
N ALA A 32 6.93 2.29 -0.20
CA ALA A 32 6.53 1.23 -1.13
C ALA A 32 7.46 0.02 -1.13
N ARG A 33 8.76 0.22 -0.90
CA ARG A 33 9.72 -0.88 -0.70
C ARG A 33 9.42 -1.65 0.58
N VAL A 34 9.22 -0.97 1.70
CA VAL A 34 8.85 -1.63 2.97
C VAL A 34 7.54 -2.42 2.81
N LEU A 35 6.53 -1.84 2.17
CA LEU A 35 5.28 -2.55 1.88
C LEU A 35 5.49 -3.78 1.00
N THR A 36 6.47 -3.75 0.09
CA THR A 36 6.83 -4.89 -0.76
C THR A 36 7.54 -5.97 0.04
N GLU A 37 8.45 -5.60 0.94
CA GLU A 37 9.14 -6.52 1.86
C GLU A 37 8.15 -7.20 2.82
N LEU A 38 7.09 -6.50 3.21
CA LEU A 38 6.01 -7.02 4.04
C LEU A 38 4.97 -7.87 3.27
N GLY A 39 5.10 -7.99 1.94
CA GLY A 39 4.15 -8.71 1.09
C GLY A 39 2.81 -7.97 0.87
N LEU A 40 2.68 -6.74 1.34
CA LEU A 40 1.47 -5.91 1.23
C LEU A 40 1.39 -5.17 -0.12
N ALA A 41 2.53 -5.00 -0.78
CA ALA A 41 2.64 -4.42 -2.11
C ALA A 41 3.52 -5.29 -3.01
N ARG A 42 3.45 -5.07 -4.32
CA ARG A 42 4.36 -5.65 -5.31
C ARG A 42 4.88 -4.59 -6.25
N ARG A 43 6.14 -4.73 -6.66
CA ARG A 43 6.75 -3.88 -7.70
C ARG A 43 6.31 -4.37 -9.09
N THR A 44 5.88 -3.45 -9.93
CA THR A 44 5.46 -3.67 -11.32
C THR A 44 6.23 -2.76 -12.28
N ARG A 45 6.00 -2.91 -13.59
CA ARG A 45 6.59 -2.03 -14.61
C ARG A 45 6.09 -0.58 -14.49
N GLU A 46 4.91 -0.39 -13.92
CA GLU A 46 4.24 0.92 -13.77
C GLU A 46 4.32 1.45 -12.32
N GLY A 47 5.28 0.94 -11.54
CA GLY A 47 5.54 1.35 -10.15
C GLY A 47 5.22 0.25 -9.15
N TRP A 48 4.20 0.48 -8.32
CA TRP A 48 3.75 -0.46 -7.29
C TRP A 48 2.24 -0.68 -7.37
N GLU A 49 1.82 -1.87 -6.95
CA GLU A 49 0.42 -2.27 -6.79
C GLU A 49 0.21 -2.91 -5.42
N ILE A 50 -0.99 -2.77 -4.86
CA ILE A 50 -1.38 -3.46 -3.62
C ILE A 50 -1.65 -4.95 -3.89
N THR A 51 -1.23 -5.82 -2.96
CA THR A 51 -1.54 -7.25 -3.01
C THR A 51 -2.91 -7.55 -2.39
N ALA A 52 -3.37 -8.80 -2.48
CA ALA A 52 -4.56 -9.24 -1.76
C ALA A 52 -4.37 -9.07 -0.24
N ASP A 53 -3.21 -9.50 0.28
CA ASP A 53 -2.87 -9.38 1.70
C ASP A 53 -2.80 -7.91 2.15
N GLY A 54 -2.23 -7.03 1.32
CA GLY A 54 -2.25 -5.59 1.58
C GLY A 54 -3.65 -5.00 1.67
N SER A 55 -4.57 -5.49 0.84
CA SER A 55 -5.97 -5.05 0.84
C SER A 55 -6.69 -5.50 2.11
N THR A 56 -6.50 -6.76 2.51
CA THR A 56 -7.04 -7.33 3.76
C THR A 56 -6.48 -6.59 4.97
N PHE A 57 -5.17 -6.35 4.99
CA PHE A 57 -4.49 -5.62 6.05
C PHE A 57 -5.03 -4.19 6.17
N LEU A 58 -5.20 -3.50 5.04
CA LEU A 58 -5.77 -2.15 5.02
C LEU A 58 -7.21 -2.11 5.53
N ALA A 59 -8.04 -3.09 5.17
CA ALA A 59 -9.41 -3.19 5.69
C ALA A 59 -9.41 -3.35 7.22
N GLY A 60 -8.50 -4.16 7.78
CA GLY A 60 -8.34 -4.31 9.22
C GLY A 60 -7.83 -3.06 9.95
N LEU A 61 -7.16 -2.14 9.24
CA LEU A 61 -6.76 -0.83 9.79
C LEU A 61 -7.87 0.22 9.75
N GLN A 62 -8.89 0.05 8.90
CA GLN A 62 -10.02 0.99 8.80
C GLN A 62 -11.13 0.68 9.80
N ASP A 63 -11.15 -0.54 10.34
CA ASP A 63 -12.13 -1.03 11.33
C ASP A 63 -11.73 -0.76 12.79
N ASN A 64 -10.63 -0.03 13.00
CA ASN A 64 -10.02 0.26 14.32
C ASN A 64 -9.92 1.78 14.53
#